data_AF-Q5M483-F1
#
_entry.id   AF-Q5M483-F1
#
_cell.length_a   1.000
_cell.length_b   1.000
_cell.length_c   1.000
_cell.angle_alpha   90.00
_cell.angle_beta   90.00
_cell.angle_gamma   90.00
#
_symmetry.space_group_name_H-M   'P 1'
#
loop_
_entity.id
_entity.type
_entity.pdbx_description
1 polymer ?
#
loop_
_entity_poly.entity_id
_entity_poly.type
_entity_poly.pdbx_seq_one_letter_code
_entity_poly.pdbx_strand_id
1 'polypeptide(L)' 'MVKVSWINLSKMKRCTFLVRGINVGGRNRVVMEKFCHDLEKLGFKNVSSFINSGNFFL' A
#
# COMPACT_ATOMS: atom_id res chain seq x y z
N MET A 1 19.14 -38.83 -12.48
CA MET A 1 19.45 -37.39 -12.40
C MET A 1 18.14 -36.65 -12.14
N VAL A 2 17.81 -36.37 -10.88
CA VAL A 2 16.52 -35.75 -10.50
C VAL A 2 16.70 -34.24 -10.48
N LYS A 3 15.88 -33.53 -11.26
CA LYS A 3 15.83 -32.08 -11.36
C LYS A 3 15.32 -31.53 -10.02
N VAL A 4 16.22 -30.99 -9.20
CA VAL A 4 15.83 -30.27 -7.98
C VAL A 4 15.28 -28.92 -8.40
N SER A 5 13.98 -28.70 -8.15
CA SER A 5 13.34 -27.40 -8.34
C SER A 5 13.81 -26.47 -7.23
N TRP A 6 14.56 -25.44 -7.58
CA TRP A 6 14.92 -24.35 -6.69
C TRP A 6 13.69 -23.45 -6.50
N ILE A 7 12.95 -23.65 -5.41
CA ILE A 7 11.85 -22.75 -5.05
C ILE A 7 12.46 -21.41 -4.63
N ASN A 8 12.18 -20.37 -5.42
CA ASN A 8 12.55 -19.00 -5.10
C ASN A 8 11.53 -18.42 -4.11
N LEU A 9 11.82 -18.52 -2.81
CA LEU A 9 11.01 -17.91 -1.73
C LEU A 9 11.42 -16.44 -1.53
N SER A 10 11.14 -15.58 -2.50
CA SER A 10 11.25 -14.14 -2.26
C SER A 10 10.11 -13.71 -1.32
N LYS A 11 10.43 -13.44 -0.05
CA LYS A 11 9.47 -12.93 0.94
C LYS A 11 8.95 -11.56 0.50
N MET A 12 7.65 -11.46 0.21
CA MET A 12 6.99 -10.18 -0.06
C MET A 12 7.10 -9.27 1.17
N LYS A 13 7.62 -8.06 0.98
CA LYS A 13 7.71 -7.06 2.06
C LYS A 13 6.41 -6.28 2.12
N ARG A 14 5.76 -6.31 3.28
CA ARG A 14 4.62 -5.46 3.63
C ARG A 14 5.15 -4.24 4.39
N CYS A 15 4.68 -3.04 4.07
CA CYS A 15 5.00 -1.83 4.83
C CYS A 15 3.78 -0.98 5.13
N THR A 16 3.90 -0.13 6.14
CA THR A 16 2.87 0.85 6.50
C THR A 16 3.35 2.23 6.08
N PHE A 17 2.53 2.95 5.33
CA PHE A 17 2.78 4.32 4.90
C PHE A 17 1.82 5.26 5.64
N LEU A 18 2.37 6.18 6.43
CA LEU A 18 1.62 7.07 7.31
C LEU A 18 1.70 8.51 6.81
N VAL A 19 0.56 9.04 6.40
CA VAL A 19 0.38 10.44 6.00
C VAL A 19 -0.36 11.17 7.12
N ARG A 20 0.08 12.38 7.46
CA ARG A 20 -0.49 13.18 8.56
C ARG A 20 -1.04 14.50 8.02
N GLY A 21 -2.01 15.08 8.74
CA GLY A 21 -2.58 16.39 8.40
C GLY A 21 -3.51 16.38 7.18
N ILE A 22 -4.06 15.23 6.81
CA ILE A 22 -5.07 15.09 5.75
C ILE A 22 -6.47 14.96 6.36
N ASN A 23 -7.50 15.38 5.62
CA ASN A 23 -8.91 15.16 5.98
C ASN A 23 -9.35 15.71 7.36
N VAL A 24 -8.65 16.71 7.88
CA VAL A 24 -9.00 17.40 9.14
C VAL A 24 -9.35 18.85 8.84
N GLY A 25 -10.40 19.37 9.48
CA GLY A 25 -10.80 20.78 9.34
C GLY A 25 -11.16 21.21 7.91
N GLY A 26 -11.52 20.26 7.04
CA GLY A 26 -11.84 20.53 5.63
C GLY A 26 -10.63 20.85 4.74
N ARG A 27 -9.40 20.73 5.24
CA ARG A 27 -8.16 21.00 4.49
C ARG A 27 -7.50 19.70 4.03
N ASN A 28 -6.63 19.79 3.02
CA ASN A 28 -5.80 18.68 2.52
C ASN A 28 -6.63 17.40 2.26
N ARG A 29 -7.74 17.57 1.54
CA ARG A 29 -8.68 16.49 1.28
C ARG A 29 -8.02 15.40 0.43
N VAL A 30 -8.06 14.17 0.93
CA VAL A 30 -7.62 12.97 0.23
C VAL A 30 -8.80 12.00 0.17
N VAL A 31 -9.14 11.59 -1.05
CA VAL A 31 -10.08 10.48 -1.27
C VAL A 31 -9.27 9.19 -1.21
N MET A 32 -9.41 8.44 -0.11
CA MET A 32 -8.54 7.32 0.22
C MET A 32 -8.51 6.25 -0.88
N GLU A 33 -9.67 5.89 -1.43
CA GLU A 33 -9.80 4.90 -2.50
C GLU A 33 -9.03 5.33 -3.76
N LYS A 34 -9.18 6.58 -4.18
CA LYS A 34 -8.43 7.13 -5.31
C LYS A 34 -6.92 7.08 -5.05
N PHE A 35 -6.50 7.44 -3.84
CA PHE A 35 -5.08 7.42 -3.49
C PHE A 35 -4.51 5.98 -3.45
N CYS A 36 -5.27 4.99 -2.98
CA CYS A 36 -4.89 3.58 -3.07
C CYS A 36 -4.67 3.16 -4.53
N HIS A 37 -5.61 3.49 -5.42
CA HIS A 37 -5.49 3.18 -6.84
C HIS A 37 -4.30 3.90 -7.51
N ASP A 38 -4.00 5.14 -7.12
CA ASP A 38 -2.82 5.85 -7.60
C ASP A 38 -1.50 5.18 -7.12
N LEU A 39 -1.47 4.64 -5.90
CA LEU A 39 -0.34 3.83 -5.41
C LEU A 39 -0.20 2.51 -6.17
N GLU A 40 -1.31 1.85 -6.50
CA GLU A 40 -1.28 0.63 -7.32
C GLU A 40 -0.73 0.89 -8.73
N LYS A 41 -1.09 2.02 -9.34
CA LYS A 41 -0.52 2.48 -10.61
C LYS A 41 0.99 2.73 -10.56
N LEU A 42 1.53 3.08 -9.39
CA LEU A 42 2.97 3.24 -9.17
C LEU A 42 3.70 1.90 -8.96
N GLY A 43 2.97 0.77 -8.94
CA GLY A 43 3.54 -0.58 -8.84
C GLY A 43 3.50 -1.17 -7.43
N PHE A 44 2.92 -0.48 -6.44
CA PHE A 44 2.60 -1.09 -5.16
C PHE A 44 1.48 -2.13 -5.35
N LYS A 45 1.48 -3.18 -4.52
CA LYS A 45 0.52 -4.28 -4.65
C LYS A 45 -0.28 -4.43 -3.36
N ASN A 46 -1.52 -4.87 -3.46
CA ASN A 46 -2.40 -5.10 -2.30
C ASN A 46 -2.52 -3.84 -1.41
N VAL A 47 -2.65 -2.67 -2.04
CA VAL A 47 -2.72 -1.39 -1.32
C VAL A 47 -4.06 -1.31 -0.60
N SER A 48 -4.03 -1.04 0.69
CA SER A 48 -5.24 -0.80 1.47
C SER A 48 -5.04 0.35 2.43
N SER A 49 -6.14 0.94 2.89
CA SER A 49 -6.11 2.02 3.87
C SER A 49 -6.95 1.69 5.09
N PHE A 50 -6.52 2.20 6.25
CA PHE A 50 -7.30 2.16 7.49
C PHE A 50 -7.69 3.56 7.91
N ILE A 51 -9.02 3.77 7.97
CA ILE A 51 -9.72 5.02 8.29
C ILE A 51 -9.28 6.23 7.46
N ASN A 52 -10.05 7.32 7.51
CA ASN A 52 -9.81 8.50 6.67
C ASN A 52 -8.71 9.43 7.23
N SER A 53 -7.64 8.88 7.80
CA SER A 53 -6.59 9.65 8.50
C SER A 53 -5.16 9.41 7.97
N GLY A 54 -5.03 8.68 6.87
CA GLY A 54 -3.75 8.53 6.16
C GLY A 54 -2.91 7.31 6.56
N ASN A 55 -3.54 6.23 7.05
CA ASN A 55 -2.83 4.97 7.29
C ASN A 55 -3.01 4.06 6.08
N PHE A 56 -1.92 3.74 5.38
CA PHE A 56 -1.91 2.85 4.22
C PHE A 56 -1.03 1.63 4.46
N PHE A 57 -1.40 0.50 3.87
CA PHE A 57 -0.62 -0.74 3.85
C PHE A 57 -0.27 -1.07 2.41
N LEU A 58 1.02 -1.23 2.13
CA LEU A 58 1.58 -1.60 0.83
C LEU A 58 2.16 -3.02 0.97
#